data_AF-A0A132BAG4-F1
#
_entry.id   AF-A0A132BAG4-F1
#
_cell.length_a   1.000
_cell.length_b   1.000
_cell.length_c   1.000
_cell.angle_alpha   90.00
_cell.angle_beta   90.00
_cell.angle_gamma   90.00
#
_symmetry.space_group_name_H-M   'P 1'
#
loop_
_entity.id
_entity.type
_entity.pdbx_description
1 polymer ?
#
loop_
_entity_poly.entity_id
_entity_poly.type
_entity_poly.pdbx_seq_one_letter_code
_entity_poly.pdbx_strand_id
1 'polypeptide(L)'
;MASSIIERFDKLSLVADGQNHADSARTILATVYPRPGKTERIIELYQPILKDGATKEPGTIQFQLFVDINPETGNEEIFTIEKFKNLEALDCISRERR
;
A
#
# COMPACT_ATOMS: atom_id res chain seq x y z
N MET A 1 14.84 -11.06 17.59
CA MET A 1 15.52 -10.29 16.52
C MET A 1 14.46 -9.90 15.51
N ALA A 2 14.15 -8.61 15.41
CA ALA A 2 13.13 -8.11 14.49
C ALA A 2 13.71 -8.18 13.07
N SER A 3 13.21 -9.13 12.26
CA SER A 3 13.49 -9.15 10.81
C SER A 3 13.08 -7.79 10.24
N SER A 4 14.03 -7.12 9.58
CA SER A 4 13.84 -5.75 9.09
C SER A 4 12.71 -5.73 8.06
N ILE A 5 12.01 -4.60 7.93
CA ILE A 5 10.96 -4.41 6.93
C ILE A 5 11.47 -4.78 5.52
N ILE A 6 12.76 -4.56 5.27
CA ILE A 6 13.46 -4.90 4.02
C ILE A 6 13.46 -6.42 3.78
N GLU A 7 13.71 -7.25 4.80
CA GLU A 7 13.68 -8.71 4.66
C GLU A 7 12.26 -9.25 4.45
N ARG A 8 11.27 -8.65 5.12
CA ARG A 8 9.85 -8.97 4.89
C ARG A 8 9.42 -8.58 3.47
N PHE A 9 9.95 -7.47 2.98
CA PHE A 9 9.74 -6.98 1.62
C PHE A 9 10.37 -7.89 0.57
N ASP A 10 11.61 -8.36 0.76
CA ASP A 10 12.24 -9.29 -0.19
C ASP A 10 11.42 -10.58 -0.33
N LYS A 11 10.85 -11.09 0.76
CA LYS A 11 9.92 -12.23 0.70
C LYS A 11 8.61 -11.93 -0.03
N LEU A 12 8.12 -10.69 -0.01
CA LEU A 12 6.91 -10.28 -0.74
C LEU A 12 7.21 -9.93 -2.21
N SER A 13 8.41 -9.43 -2.52
CA SER A 13 8.82 -9.02 -3.86
C SER A 13 9.29 -10.20 -4.73
N LEU A 14 9.75 -11.30 -4.12
CA LEU A 14 10.23 -12.53 -4.79
C LEU A 14 9.15 -13.33 -5.56
N VAL A 15 7.94 -12.79 -5.75
CA VAL A 15 6.92 -13.36 -6.67
C VAL A 15 6.74 -12.50 -7.93
N ALA A 16 7.44 -11.37 -8.05
CA ALA A 16 7.47 -10.58 -9.27
C ALA A 16 8.58 -11.12 -10.20
N ASP A 17 8.27 -12.23 -10.88
CA ASP A 17 9.11 -12.76 -11.94
C ASP A 17 9.31 -11.67 -13.01
N GLY A 18 10.57 -11.42 -13.36
CA GLY A 18 11.04 -10.26 -14.13
C GLY A 18 10.69 -10.30 -15.61
N GLN A 19 9.43 -10.55 -15.94
CA GLN A 19 8.88 -10.40 -17.28
C GLN A 19 7.87 -9.26 -17.26
N ASN A 20 8.22 -8.17 -17.95
CA ASN A 20 7.30 -7.09 -18.32
C ASN A 20 6.21 -7.66 -19.23
N HIS A 21 5.23 -8.36 -18.67
CA HIS A 21 3.99 -8.68 -19.36
C HIS A 21 3.17 -7.39 -19.40
N ALA A 22 2.69 -7.01 -20.58
CA ALA A 22 1.84 -5.82 -20.76
C ALA A 22 0.54 -5.86 -19.92
N ASP A 23 0.24 -7.01 -19.31
CA ASP A 23 -0.88 -7.32 -18.40
C ASP A 23 -0.44 -7.55 -16.93
N SER A 24 0.75 -7.09 -16.55
CA SER A 24 1.29 -7.34 -15.20
C SER A 24 0.59 -6.47 -14.15
N ALA A 25 0.03 -7.16 -13.14
CA ALA A 25 -0.55 -6.54 -11.96
C ALA A 25 0.43 -5.52 -11.34
N ARG A 26 -0.07 -4.31 -11.05
CA ARG A 26 0.73 -3.22 -10.50
C ARG A 26 0.65 -3.23 -9.00
N THR A 27 1.78 -3.36 -8.33
CA THR A 27 1.87 -3.20 -6.88
C THR A 27 2.46 -1.82 -6.56
N ILE A 28 1.75 -1.04 -5.77
CA ILE A 28 2.20 0.23 -5.22
C ILE A 28 2.50 0.02 -3.73
N LEU A 29 3.66 0.51 -3.33
CA LEU A 29 4.02 0.69 -1.93
C LEU A 29 4.05 2.19 -1.66
N ALA A 30 3.15 2.67 -0.81
CA ALA A 30 3.19 4.05 -0.35
C ALA A 30 3.55 4.09 1.13
N THR A 31 4.51 4.94 1.47
CA THR A 31 4.87 5.23 2.87
C THR A 31 4.38 6.63 3.21
N VAL A 32 3.63 6.73 4.29
CA VAL A 32 3.17 7.99 4.87
C VAL A 32 3.90 8.17 6.18
N TYR A 33 4.42 9.38 6.40
CA TYR A 33 5.06 9.82 7.63
C TYR A 33 4.10 10.78 8.34
N PRO A 34 3.22 10.29 9.23
CA PRO A 34 2.31 11.14 9.97
C PRO A 34 3.10 12.07 10.89
N ARG A 35 2.50 13.24 11.20
CA ARG A 35 3.00 14.03 12.33
C ARG A 35 2.79 13.24 13.62
N PRO A 36 3.66 13.41 14.64
CA PRO A 36 3.51 12.71 15.92
C PRO A 36 2.09 12.81 16.49
N GLY A 37 1.52 11.67 16.90
CA GLY A 37 0.16 11.57 17.45
C GLY A 37 -0.97 11.76 16.43
N LYS A 38 -0.69 11.76 15.13
CA LYS A 38 -1.72 11.83 14.07
C LYS A 38 -1.97 10.50 13.36
N THR A 39 -1.25 9.45 13.70
CA THR A 39 -1.32 8.13 13.06
C THR A 39 -2.73 7.56 13.06
N GLU A 40 -3.40 7.51 14.22
CA GLU A 40 -4.79 7.04 14.33
C GLU A 40 -5.74 7.81 13.40
N ARG A 41 -5.59 9.13 13.35
CA ARG A 41 -6.42 9.97 12.47
C ARG A 41 -6.17 9.69 11.00
N ILE A 42 -4.93 9.40 10.61
CA ILE A 42 -4.63 9.00 9.23
C ILE A 42 -5.27 7.64 8.93
N ILE A 43 -5.17 6.67 9.84
CA ILE A 43 -5.82 5.36 9.68
C ILE A 43 -7.33 5.50 9.48
N GLU A 44 -8.00 6.34 10.27
CA GLU A 44 -9.43 6.62 10.11
C GLU A 44 -9.78 7.16 8.72
N LEU A 45 -8.92 8.01 8.14
CA LEU A 45 -9.11 8.55 6.79
C LEU A 45 -8.89 7.47 5.71
N TYR A 46 -8.04 6.47 5.97
CA TYR A 46 -7.83 5.34 5.07
C TYR A 46 -8.96 4.31 5.11
N GLN A 47 -9.63 4.10 6.24
CA GLN A 47 -10.73 3.13 6.38
C GLN A 47 -11.82 3.21 5.28
N PRO A 48 -12.40 4.38 4.96
CA PRO A 48 -13.38 4.46 3.87
C PRO A 48 -12.77 4.14 2.51
N ILE A 49 -11.52 4.54 2.26
CA ILE A 49 -10.80 4.26 1.01
C ILE A 49 -10.58 2.75 0.85
N LEU A 50 -10.18 2.06 1.93
CA LEU A 50 -10.02 0.60 1.96
C LEU A 50 -11.35 -0.12 1.66
N LYS A 51 -12.43 0.35 2.28
CA LYS A 51 -13.76 -0.23 2.13
C LYS A 51 -14.31 -0.03 0.72
N ASP A 52 -14.13 1.15 0.15
CA ASP A 52 -14.60 1.48 -1.19
C ASP A 52 -13.76 0.82 -2.27
N GLY A 53 -12.43 0.82 -2.15
CA GLY A 53 -11.54 0.20 -3.13
C GLY A 53 -11.75 -1.31 -3.27
N ALA A 54 -12.05 -2.00 -2.18
CA ALA A 54 -12.33 -3.45 -2.22
C ALA A 54 -13.69 -3.80 -2.85
N THR A 55 -14.65 -2.87 -2.90
CA THR A 55 -16.03 -3.16 -3.30
C THR A 55 -16.49 -2.48 -4.58
N LYS A 56 -15.91 -1.32 -4.93
CA LYS A 56 -16.37 -0.47 -6.03
C LYS A 56 -15.42 -0.42 -7.23
N GLU A 57 -14.17 -0.84 -7.08
CA GLU A 57 -13.13 -0.64 -8.10
C GLU A 57 -12.80 -1.97 -8.79
N PRO A 58 -13.38 -2.28 -9.97
CA PRO A 58 -13.08 -3.49 -10.72
C PRO A 58 -11.63 -3.45 -11.21
N GLY A 59 -10.74 -4.08 -10.46
CA GLY A 59 -9.30 -4.10 -10.74
C GLY A 59 -8.42 -3.95 -9.51
N THR A 60 -8.97 -3.51 -8.37
CA THR A 60 -8.26 -3.53 -7.08
C THR A 60 -8.24 -4.95 -6.54
N ILE A 61 -7.07 -5.57 -6.57
CA ILE A 61 -6.85 -6.96 -6.12
C ILE A 61 -6.60 -6.98 -4.61
N GLN A 62 -5.89 -5.98 -4.09
CA GLN A 62 -5.48 -5.94 -2.70
C GLN A 62 -5.24 -4.51 -2.27
N PHE A 63 -5.70 -4.14 -1.09
CA PHE A 63 -5.31 -2.91 -0.42
C PHE A 63 -5.12 -3.22 1.06
N GLN A 64 -3.89 -3.12 1.55
CA GLN A 64 -3.55 -3.35 2.95
C GLN A 64 -2.82 -2.16 3.53
N LEU A 65 -3.11 -1.86 4.79
CA LEU A 65 -2.46 -0.82 5.56
C LEU A 65 -1.72 -1.46 6.74
N PHE A 66 -0.47 -1.06 6.92
CA PHE A 66 0.38 -1.46 8.03
C PHE A 66 0.81 -0.21 8.78
N VAL A 67 0.93 -0.35 10.10
CA VAL A 67 1.52 0.67 10.97
C VAL A 67 2.77 0.03 11.57
N ASP A 68 3.90 0.72 11.47
CA ASP A 68 5.14 0.31 12.10
C ASP A 68 5.73 1.48 12.90
N ILE A 69 6.63 1.19 13.82
CA ILE A 69 7.38 2.21 14.56
C ILE A 69 8.80 2.18 14.03
N ASN A 70 9.25 3.31 13.47
CA ASN A 70 10.61 3.44 12.99
C ASN A 70 11.58 3.29 14.18
N PRO A 71 12.48 2.28 14.17
CA PRO A 71 13.36 2.01 15.29
C PRO A 71 14.44 3.07 15.51
N GLU A 72 14.75 3.88 14.49
CA GLU A 72 15.76 4.95 14.57
C GLU A 72 15.17 6.25 15.11
N THR A 73 13.94 6.57 14.73
CA THR A 73 13.31 7.85 15.09
C THR A 73 12.25 7.73 16.19
N GLY A 74 11.77 6.51 16.47
CA GLY A 74 10.66 6.24 17.38
C GLY A 74 9.30 6.72 16.88
N ASN A 75 9.23 7.25 15.65
CA ASN A 75 7.99 7.74 15.06
C ASN A 75 7.20 6.61 14.42
N GLU A 76 5.88 6.73 14.45
CA GLU A 76 4.98 5.84 13.74
C GLU A 76 5.02 6.14 12.23
N GLU A 77 5.07 5.09 11.43
CA GLU A 77 5.04 5.14 9.97
C GLU A 77 3.89 4.27 9.47
N ILE A 78 3.24 4.72 8.40
CA ILE A 78 2.13 3.99 7.79
C ILE A 78 2.58 3.53 6.41
N PHE A 79 2.36 2.25 6.11
CA PHE A 79 2.65 1.66 4.81
C PHE A 79 1.36 1.16 4.19
N THR A 80 1.13 1.47 2.92
CA THR A 80 0.06 0.84 2.15
C THR A 80 0.64 -0.02 1.03
N ILE A 81 0.07 -1.22 0.88
CA ILE A 81 0.33 -2.11 -0.24
C ILE A 81 -0.95 -2.18 -1.05
N GLU A 82 -0.89 -1.66 -2.27
CA GLU A 82 -2.03 -1.57 -3.19
C GLU A 82 -1.70 -2.37 -4.45
N LYS A 83 -2.46 -3.40 -4.75
CA LYS A 83 -2.28 -4.24 -5.93
C LYS A 83 -3.45 -4.05 -6.88
N PHE A 84 -3.14 -3.72 -8.11
CA PHE A 84 -4.08 -3.50 -9.19
C PHE A 84 -3.87 -4.50 -10.30
N LYS A 85 -4.94 -4.86 -10.99
CA LYS A 85 -4.93 -5.80 -12.09
C LYS A 85 -4.14 -5.29 -13.29
N ASN A 86 -4.25 -4.01 -13.60
CA ASN A 86 -3.59 -3.36 -14.74
C ASN A 86 -3.43 -1.85 -14.50
N LEU A 87 -2.79 -1.17 -15.46
CA LEU A 87 -2.56 0.28 -15.39
C LEU A 87 -3.87 1.08 -15.44
N GLU A 88 -4.85 0.62 -16.21
CA GLU A 88 -6.15 1.28 -16.35
C GLU A 88 -6.90 1.36 -15.02
N ALA A 89 -6.88 0.28 -14.23
CA ALA A 89 -7.47 0.26 -12.90
C ALA A 89 -6.79 1.27 -11.97
N LEU A 90 -5.46 1.36 -12.01
CA LEU A 90 -4.71 2.35 -11.23
C LEU A 90 -5.05 3.78 -11.67
N ASP A 91 -5.08 4.04 -12.98
CA ASP A 91 -5.39 5.37 -13.53
C ASP A 91 -6.81 5.82 -13.18
N CYS A 92 -7.79 4.91 -13.25
CA CYS A 92 -9.18 5.17 -12.87
C CYS A 92 -9.26 5.68 -11.42
N ILE A 93 -8.60 4.95 -10.52
CA ILE A 93 -8.57 5.25 -9.09
C ILE A 93 -7.87 6.58 -8.81
N SER A 94 -6.76 6.85 -9.50
CA SER A 94 -6.02 8.11 -9.34
C SER A 94 -6.85 9.34 -9.74
N ARG A 95 -7.85 9.18 -10.61
CA ARG A 95 -8.74 10.25 -11.08
C ARG A 95 -9.95 10.42 -10.17
N GLU A 96 -10.52 9.33 -9.66
CA GLU A 96 -11.66 9.37 -8.74
C GLU A 96 -11.30 9.94 -7.36
N ARG A 97 -10.01 9.85 -6.97
CA ARG A 97 -9.49 10.32 -5.68
C ARG A 97 -8.92 11.76 -5.68
N ARG A 98 -9.05 12.51 -6.78
CA ARG A 98 -8.70 13.94 -6.86
C ARG A 98 -9.87 14.83 -6.47
#